data_AF-Q3LF91-F1
#
_entry.id   AF-Q3LF91-F1
#
_cell.length_a   1.000
_cell.length_b   1.000
_cell.length_c   1.000
_cell.angle_alpha   90.00
_cell.angle_beta   90.00
_cell.angle_gamma   90.00
#
_symmetry.space_group_name_H-M   'P 1'
#
loop_
_entity.id
_entity.type
_entity.pdbx_description
1 polymer ?
#
loop_
_entity_poly.entity_id
_entity_poly.type
_entity_poly.pdbx_seq_one_letter_code
_entity_poly.pdbx_strand_id
1 'polypeptide(L)'
;AFVTMQFTSDFQEKDIVFGGDKKLEKIIDEIEELFPLNNGVTVQSECPIGLIGDDIEAVSRKKAEEYKTTIVPVRCEGFRGVSQSLGHHIANDAIRDWVFDTTEVAYEAGRYDVNVIGDYNIGGDAWASRILLEEIGLHVVGNWSGDATLAEIE
;
A
#
# COMPACT_ATOMS: atom_id res chain seq x y z
N ALA A 1 -6.68 2.71 18.61
CA ALA A 1 -7.11 2.55 17.21
C ALA A 1 -7.82 1.21 17.12
N PHE A 2 -9.08 1.19 16.69
CA PHE A 2 -9.78 -0.05 16.35
C PHE A 2 -9.75 -0.17 14.83
N VAL A 3 -8.74 -0.86 14.32
CA VAL A 3 -8.78 -1.43 12.98
C VAL A 3 -9.29 -2.86 13.12
N THR A 4 -10.09 -3.35 12.18
CA THR A 4 -10.64 -4.71 12.24
C THR A 4 -9.53 -5.78 12.24
N MET A 5 -8.38 -5.46 11.62
CA MET A 5 -7.24 -6.36 11.47
C MET A 5 -5.93 -5.58 11.63
N GLN A 6 -4.93 -6.25 12.20
CA GLN A 6 -3.55 -5.76 12.24
C GLN A 6 -2.64 -6.91 11.83
N PHE A 7 -1.93 -6.74 10.71
CA PHE A 7 -0.87 -7.65 10.28
C PHE A 7 0.47 -7.10 10.72
N THR A 8 1.31 -7.96 11.31
CA THR A 8 2.66 -7.59 11.74
C THR A 8 3.57 -8.81 11.67
N SER A 9 4.85 -8.57 11.42
CA SER A 9 5.87 -9.59 11.49
C SER A 9 6.30 -9.89 12.92
N ASP A 10 5.88 -9.11 13.92
CA ASP A 10 6.17 -9.29 15.35
C ASP A 10 7.65 -9.66 15.60
N PHE A 11 8.54 -8.71 15.26
CA PHE A 11 9.99 -8.91 15.36
C PHE A 11 10.42 -9.32 16.77
N GLN A 12 11.15 -10.43 16.85
CA GLN A 12 11.77 -10.93 18.07
C GLN A 12 13.28 -10.64 18.03
N GLU A 13 13.97 -10.84 19.15
CA GLU A 13 15.42 -10.62 19.24
C GLU A 13 16.22 -11.36 18.16
N LYS A 14 15.84 -12.60 17.84
CA LYS A 14 16.47 -13.38 16.75
C LYS A 14 16.35 -12.69 15.38
N ASP A 15 15.25 -11.98 15.12
CA ASP A 15 15.00 -11.32 13.83
C ASP A 15 15.86 -10.06 13.73
N ILE A 16 16.11 -9.39 14.86
CA ILE A 16 17.08 -8.28 14.94
C ILE A 16 18.51 -8.77 14.72
N VAL A 17 18.88 -9.91 15.31
CA VAL A 17 20.25 -10.44 15.25
C VAL A 17 20.58 -11.04 13.88
N PHE A 18 19.61 -11.70 13.23
CA PHE A 18 19.84 -12.48 12.01
C PHE A 18 19.15 -11.94 10.75
N GLY A 19 18.42 -10.83 10.86
CA GLY A 19 17.63 -10.26 9.77
C GLY A 19 16.23 -10.89 9.67
N GLY A 20 15.30 -10.13 9.09
CA GLY A 20 13.89 -10.46 8.96
C GLY A 20 13.47 -10.98 7.59
N ASP A 21 14.30 -10.88 6.56
CA ASP A 21 13.92 -11.18 5.16
C ASP A 21 13.28 -12.56 4.98
N LYS A 22 13.87 -13.61 5.57
CA LYS A 22 13.32 -14.97 5.50
C LYS A 22 11.97 -15.11 6.21
N LYS A 23 11.78 -14.36 7.31
CA LYS A 23 10.51 -14.33 8.03
C LYS A 23 9.46 -13.59 7.20
N LEU A 24 9.84 -12.50 6.53
CA LEU A 24 8.97 -11.75 5.63
C LEU A 24 8.49 -12.62 4.45
N GLU A 25 9.39 -13.37 3.81
CA GLU A 25 9.00 -14.34 2.76
C GLU A 25 7.91 -15.29 3.27
N LYS A 26 8.13 -15.89 4.45
CA LYS A 26 7.18 -16.84 5.03
C LYS A 26 5.83 -16.20 5.40
N ILE A 27 5.85 -14.96 5.89
CA ILE A 27 4.64 -14.20 6.21
C ILE A 27 3.82 -13.94 4.94
N ILE A 28 4.47 -13.57 3.84
CA ILE A 28 3.78 -13.37 2.56
C ILE A 28 3.13 -14.68 2.12
N ASP A 29 3.81 -15.83 2.24
CA ASP A 29 3.21 -17.12 1.93
C ASP A 29 1.94 -17.38 2.76
N GLU A 30 1.98 -17.07 4.04
CA GLU A 30 0.85 -17.25 4.96
C GLU A 30 -0.30 -16.28 4.65
N ILE A 31 0.00 -15.05 4.22
CA ILE A 31 -1.03 -14.09 3.77
C ILE A 31 -1.74 -14.63 2.53
N GLU A 32 -1.00 -15.11 1.53
CA GLU A 32 -1.57 -15.64 0.30
C GLU A 32 -2.40 -16.91 0.54
N GLU A 33 -2.01 -17.74 1.51
CA GLU A 33 -2.76 -18.95 1.89
C GLU A 33 -4.04 -18.61 2.67
N LEU A 34 -3.96 -17.73 3.67
CA LEU A 34 -5.05 -17.46 4.61
C LEU A 34 -6.01 -16.37 4.12
N PHE A 35 -5.55 -15.47 3.24
CA PHE A 35 -6.30 -14.35 2.69
C PHE A 35 -6.23 -14.35 1.15
N PRO A 36 -6.73 -15.40 0.48
CA PRO A 36 -6.56 -15.59 -0.97
C PRO A 36 -7.34 -14.59 -1.83
N LEU A 37 -8.16 -13.73 -1.22
CA LEU A 37 -8.91 -12.67 -1.90
C LEU A 37 -8.25 -11.29 -1.72
N ASN A 38 -7.04 -11.23 -1.14
CA ASN A 38 -6.27 -10.00 -1.13
C ASN A 38 -5.87 -9.64 -2.57
N ASN A 39 -5.85 -8.34 -2.90
CA ASN A 39 -5.47 -7.87 -4.24
C ASN A 39 -4.03 -7.36 -4.28
N GLY A 40 -3.25 -7.57 -3.22
CA GLY A 40 -1.90 -7.04 -3.09
C GLY A 40 -1.50 -6.83 -1.64
N VAL A 41 -0.19 -6.71 -1.43
CA VAL A 41 0.44 -6.59 -0.11
C VAL A 41 1.36 -5.37 -0.09
N THR A 42 1.36 -4.60 0.99
CA THR A 42 2.38 -3.57 1.23
C THR A 42 3.23 -3.95 2.44
N VAL A 43 4.55 -3.78 2.36
CA VAL A 43 5.49 -4.03 3.45
C VAL A 43 5.90 -2.69 4.05
N GLN A 44 5.28 -2.32 5.18
CA GLN A 44 5.52 -1.05 5.86
C GLN A 44 6.68 -1.19 6.85
N SER A 45 7.82 -0.55 6.57
CA SER A 45 9.02 -0.69 7.40
C SER A 45 8.92 0.08 8.72
N GLU A 46 9.15 -0.61 9.83
CA GLU A 46 9.42 0.02 11.13
C GLU A 46 10.93 0.32 11.29
N CYS A 47 11.31 1.03 12.36
CA CYS A 47 12.69 1.48 12.59
C CYS A 47 13.78 0.41 12.44
N PRO A 48 13.63 -0.84 12.94
CA PRO A 48 14.72 -1.81 12.90
C PRO A 48 15.12 -2.24 11.49
N ILE A 49 14.17 -2.24 10.53
CA ILE A 49 14.36 -2.81 9.19
C ILE A 49 15.55 -2.14 8.48
N GLY A 50 15.54 -0.80 8.42
CA GLY A 50 16.62 -0.04 7.81
C GLY A 50 17.93 -0.04 8.59
N LEU A 51 17.89 -0.31 9.90
CA LEU A 51 19.09 -0.34 10.75
C LEU A 51 19.86 -1.65 10.64
N ILE A 52 19.16 -2.77 10.47
CA ILE A 52 19.78 -4.09 10.34
C ILE A 52 20.11 -4.45 8.89
N GLY A 53 19.60 -3.67 7.93
CA GLY A 53 19.94 -3.80 6.51
C GLY A 53 19.18 -4.92 5.79
N ASP A 54 17.97 -5.26 6.24
CA ASP A 54 17.04 -6.15 5.52
C ASP A 54 16.73 -5.57 4.12
N ASP A 55 16.60 -6.43 3.11
CA ASP A 55 16.32 -6.08 1.71
C ASP A 55 14.88 -6.45 1.32
N ILE A 56 13.93 -5.66 1.83
CA ILE A 56 12.50 -5.89 1.60
C ILE A 56 12.11 -5.70 0.12
N GLU A 57 12.88 -4.95 -0.66
CA GLU A 57 12.64 -4.78 -2.09
C GLU A 57 12.97 -6.05 -2.87
N ALA A 58 14.07 -6.73 -2.53
CA ALA A 58 14.39 -8.04 -3.10
C ALA A 58 13.33 -9.09 -2.75
N VAL A 59 12.89 -9.13 -1.49
CA VAL A 59 11.81 -10.03 -1.04
C VAL A 59 10.50 -9.73 -1.79
N SER A 60 10.11 -8.46 -1.88
CA SER A 60 8.87 -8.04 -2.54
C SER A 60 8.86 -8.42 -4.02
N ARG A 61 9.94 -8.17 -4.76
CA ARG A 61 10.05 -8.59 -6.17
C ARG A 61 9.95 -10.09 -6.36
N LYS A 62 10.70 -10.85 -5.55
CA LYS A 62 10.69 -12.32 -5.61
C LYS A 62 9.29 -12.87 -5.38
N LYS A 63 8.61 -12.42 -4.33
CA LYS A 63 7.30 -12.92 -3.95
C LYS A 63 6.18 -12.42 -4.87
N ALA A 64 6.28 -11.20 -5.38
CA ALA A 64 5.36 -10.68 -6.40
C ALA A 64 5.44 -11.52 -7.69
N GLU A 65 6.64 -11.90 -8.13
CA GLU A 65 6.80 -12.79 -9.28
C GLU A 65 6.25 -14.20 -9.01
N GLU A 66 6.42 -14.72 -7.80
CA GLU A 66 5.96 -16.06 -7.42
C GLU A 66 4.43 -16.15 -7.38
N TYR A 67 3.77 -15.19 -6.73
CA TYR A 67 2.32 -15.18 -6.54
C TYR A 67 1.56 -14.44 -7.64
N LYS A 68 2.26 -13.74 -8.54
CA LYS A 68 1.65 -12.90 -9.59
C LYS A 68 0.69 -11.86 -9.00
N THR A 69 1.10 -11.24 -7.90
CA THR A 69 0.35 -10.21 -7.18
C THR A 69 1.24 -8.98 -6.92
N THR A 70 0.62 -7.83 -6.70
CA THR A 70 1.33 -6.58 -6.40
C THR A 70 1.86 -6.61 -4.97
N ILE A 71 3.18 -6.52 -4.79
CA ILE A 71 3.83 -6.43 -3.47
C ILE A 71 4.71 -5.18 -3.41
N VAL A 72 4.33 -4.23 -2.56
CA VAL A 72 4.93 -2.89 -2.48
C VAL A 72 5.79 -2.75 -1.22
N PRO A 73 7.13 -2.70 -1.32
CA PRO A 73 8.00 -2.36 -0.21
C PRO A 73 7.96 -0.85 0.07
N VAL A 74 7.73 -0.47 1.32
CA VAL A 74 7.69 0.94 1.75
C VAL A 74 8.72 1.17 2.84
N ARG A 75 9.77 1.94 2.52
CA ARG A 75 10.85 2.33 3.43
C ARG A 75 10.46 3.52 4.30
N CYS A 76 9.41 3.35 5.09
CA CYS A 76 8.84 4.37 5.96
C CYS A 76 9.36 4.30 7.41
N GLU A 77 10.62 3.88 7.61
CA GLU A 77 11.19 3.74 8.95
C GLU A 77 11.10 5.06 9.73
N GLY A 78 10.64 5.01 10.97
CA GLY A 78 10.31 6.20 11.77
C GLY A 78 11.50 7.11 12.12
N PHE A 79 12.74 6.67 11.90
CA PHE A 79 13.93 7.52 12.04
C PHE A 79 14.16 8.44 10.82
N ARG A 80 13.43 8.23 9.72
CA ARG A 80 13.55 9.06 8.51
C ARG A 80 12.76 10.35 8.65
N GLY A 81 13.38 11.45 8.27
CA GLY A 81 12.72 12.76 8.28
C GLY A 81 12.51 13.30 9.69
N VAL A 82 11.49 14.15 9.85
CA VAL A 82 11.22 14.87 11.10
C VAL A 82 9.75 14.86 11.51
N SER A 83 8.88 14.33 10.66
CA SER A 83 7.44 14.25 10.87
C SER A 83 6.80 13.27 9.89
N GLN A 84 5.50 13.05 10.04
CA GLN A 84 4.65 12.26 9.14
C GLN A 84 4.77 12.71 7.67
N SER A 85 5.15 13.96 7.42
CA SER A 85 5.28 14.56 6.09
C SER A 85 6.21 13.75 5.16
N LEU A 86 7.36 13.28 5.67
CA LEU A 86 8.25 12.47 4.84
C LEU A 86 7.65 11.08 4.55
N GLY A 87 6.88 10.53 5.49
CA GLY A 87 6.11 9.31 5.28
C GLY A 87 5.12 9.44 4.13
N HIS A 88 4.44 10.59 4.00
CA HIS A 88 3.56 10.86 2.86
C HIS A 88 4.35 10.82 1.54
N HIS A 89 5.50 11.50 1.47
CA HIS A 89 6.33 11.49 0.27
C HIS A 89 6.79 10.07 -0.10
N ILE A 90 7.30 9.32 0.88
CA ILE A 90 7.76 7.93 0.68
C ILE A 90 6.61 7.03 0.20
N ALA A 91 5.41 7.17 0.76
CA ALA A 91 4.26 6.39 0.32
C ALA A 91 3.84 6.75 -1.12
N ASN A 92 3.83 8.04 -1.48
CA ASN A 92 3.54 8.48 -2.84
C ASN A 92 4.56 7.94 -3.85
N ASP A 93 5.85 7.97 -3.51
CA ASP A 93 6.91 7.39 -4.35
C ASP A 93 6.76 5.87 -4.50
N ALA A 94 6.40 5.17 -3.42
CA ALA A 94 6.17 3.73 -3.47
C ALA A 94 4.99 3.36 -4.39
N ILE A 95 3.89 4.12 -4.36
CA ILE A 95 2.77 3.91 -5.29
C ILE A 95 3.20 4.18 -6.74
N ARG A 96 3.96 5.26 -6.98
CA ARG A 96 4.51 5.55 -8.32
C ARG A 96 5.34 4.39 -8.85
N ASP A 97 6.31 3.92 -8.06
CA ASP A 97 7.33 2.99 -8.52
C ASP A 97 6.84 1.52 -8.59
N TRP A 98 5.79 1.17 -7.84
CA TRP A 98 5.37 -0.23 -7.68
C TRP A 98 3.92 -0.52 -8.06
N VAL A 99 3.09 0.50 -8.32
CA VAL A 99 1.70 0.32 -8.75
C VAL A 99 1.52 0.88 -10.15
N PHE A 100 1.77 2.17 -10.35
CA PHE A 100 1.56 2.82 -11.66
C PHE A 100 2.39 2.24 -12.80
N ASP A 101 3.63 1.82 -12.52
CA ASP A 101 4.55 1.32 -13.55
C ASP A 101 4.28 -0.15 -13.97
N THR A 102 3.26 -0.81 -13.39
CA THR A 102 3.15 -2.28 -13.46
C THR A 102 2.00 -2.83 -14.30
N THR A 103 1.01 -2.01 -14.68
CA THR A 103 -0.21 -2.52 -15.33
C THR A 103 -0.70 -1.59 -16.46
N GLU A 104 -0.80 -2.10 -17.70
CA GLU A 104 -1.63 -1.47 -18.71
C GLU A 104 -3.10 -1.81 -18.40
N VAL A 105 -3.81 -0.87 -17.77
CA VAL A 105 -5.23 -1.04 -17.47
C VAL A 105 -6.06 -0.72 -18.71
N ALA A 106 -6.91 -1.65 -19.12
CA ALA A 106 -7.89 -1.44 -20.18
C ALA A 106 -9.03 -0.55 -19.66
N TYR A 107 -8.80 0.76 -19.62
CA TYR A 107 -9.77 1.77 -19.22
C TYR A 107 -10.02 2.76 -20.37
N GLU A 108 -11.29 2.94 -20.74
CA GLU A 108 -11.68 3.97 -21.70
C GLU A 108 -12.10 5.23 -20.95
N ALA A 109 -11.24 6.25 -20.98
CA ALA A 109 -11.50 7.51 -20.31
C ALA A 109 -12.74 8.23 -20.88
N GLY A 110 -13.67 8.53 -19.99
CA GLY A 110 -14.81 9.41 -20.21
C GLY A 110 -14.44 10.89 -20.14
N ARG A 111 -15.31 11.73 -20.72
CA ARG A 111 -15.08 13.18 -20.78
C ARG A 111 -15.09 13.88 -19.41
N TYR A 112 -15.76 13.30 -18.42
CA TYR A 112 -16.03 13.92 -17.13
C TYR A 112 -15.44 13.12 -15.96
N ASP A 113 -14.47 12.27 -16.27
CA ASP A 113 -13.76 11.46 -15.29
C ASP A 113 -12.84 12.33 -14.42
N VAL A 114 -12.92 12.12 -13.11
CA VAL A 114 -12.07 12.79 -12.12
C VAL A 114 -11.65 11.83 -11.02
N ASN A 115 -10.50 12.10 -10.41
CA ASN A 115 -10.07 11.46 -9.17
C ASN A 115 -10.13 12.44 -8.01
N VAL A 116 -10.52 11.96 -6.84
CA VAL A 116 -10.43 12.72 -5.58
C VAL A 116 -9.12 12.35 -4.91
N ILE A 117 -8.22 13.33 -4.76
CA ILE A 117 -6.86 13.09 -4.24
C ILE A 117 -6.68 13.73 -2.87
N GLY A 118 -6.26 12.91 -1.89
CA GLY A 118 -5.92 13.38 -0.54
C GLY A 118 -7.10 13.39 0.44
N ASP A 119 -8.14 12.60 0.17
CA ASP A 119 -9.26 12.38 1.09
C ASP A 119 -9.22 10.94 1.64
N TYR A 120 -9.03 10.81 2.94
CA TYR A 120 -8.93 9.53 3.65
C TYR A 120 -10.27 9.01 4.16
N ASN A 121 -11.38 9.64 3.75
CA ASN A 121 -12.75 9.28 4.08
C ASN A 121 -13.03 9.20 5.58
N ILE A 122 -12.44 10.13 6.36
CA ILE A 122 -12.62 10.16 7.81
C ILE A 122 -14.08 10.41 8.12
N GLY A 123 -14.75 9.46 8.78
CA GLY A 123 -16.16 9.59 9.12
C GLY A 123 -17.13 9.65 7.92
N GLY A 124 -16.66 9.30 6.71
CA GLY A 124 -17.48 9.36 5.48
C GLY A 124 -17.32 10.63 4.63
N ASP A 125 -16.30 11.46 4.89
CA ASP A 125 -16.07 12.72 4.18
C ASP A 125 -15.92 12.57 2.65
N ALA A 126 -15.20 11.54 2.19
CA ALA A 126 -15.00 11.29 0.76
C ALA A 126 -16.32 10.88 0.08
N TRP A 127 -17.16 10.10 0.77
CA TRP A 127 -18.48 9.72 0.25
C TRP A 127 -19.39 10.93 0.08
N ALA A 128 -19.45 11.81 1.09
CA ALA A 128 -20.23 13.03 1.00
C ALA A 128 -19.75 13.93 -0.14
N SER A 129 -18.44 14.06 -0.32
CA SER A 129 -17.83 14.81 -1.43
C SER A 129 -18.14 14.18 -2.79
N ARG A 130 -18.01 12.86 -2.90
CA ARG A 130 -18.28 12.09 -4.13
C ARG A 130 -19.71 12.28 -4.63
N ILE A 131 -20.70 12.21 -3.73
CA ILE A 131 -22.11 12.41 -4.09
C ILE A 131 -22.30 13.77 -4.78
N LEU A 132 -21.71 14.83 -4.23
CA LEU A 132 -21.84 16.18 -4.82
C LEU A 132 -21.17 16.28 -6.19
N LEU A 133 -20.01 15.64 -6.38
CA LEU A 133 -19.31 15.61 -7.67
C LEU A 133 -20.12 14.85 -8.73
N GLU A 134 -20.72 13.72 -8.35
CA GLU A 134 -21.55 12.92 -9.26
C GLU A 134 -22.89 13.60 -9.57
N GLU A 135 -23.51 14.30 -8.61
CA GLU A 135 -24.75 15.06 -8.83
C GLU A 135 -24.59 16.22 -9.82
N ILE A 136 -23.40 16.82 -9.90
CA ILE A 136 -23.10 17.85 -10.92
C ILE A 136 -22.67 17.25 -12.27
N GLY A 137 -22.67 15.92 -12.40
CA GLY A 137 -22.44 15.20 -13.65
C GLY A 137 -20.99 14.79 -13.90
N LEU A 138 -20.10 14.86 -12.89
CA LEU A 138 -18.78 14.24 -12.99
C LEU A 138 -18.87 12.74 -12.73
N HIS A 139 -17.88 11.99 -13.19
CA HIS A 139 -17.72 10.57 -12.88
C HIS A 139 -16.46 10.42 -12.02
N VAL A 140 -16.63 10.06 -10.75
CA VAL A 140 -15.50 9.85 -9.84
C VAL A 140 -14.94 8.45 -10.09
N VAL A 141 -13.78 8.38 -10.73
CA VAL A 141 -13.13 7.12 -11.10
C VAL A 141 -12.53 6.45 -9.87
N GLY A 142 -11.81 7.21 -9.04
CA GLY A 142 -11.23 6.72 -7.80
C GLY A 142 -11.08 7.80 -6.73
N ASN A 143 -10.92 7.35 -5.50
CA ASN A 143 -10.59 8.18 -4.34
C ASN A 143 -9.26 7.75 -3.72
N TRP A 144 -8.41 8.71 -3.35
CA TRP A 144 -7.06 8.45 -2.83
C TRP A 144 -6.94 8.97 -1.40
N SER A 145 -6.95 8.12 -0.36
CA SER A 145 -7.09 6.64 -0.38
C SER A 145 -8.23 6.10 0.49
N GLY A 146 -9.08 6.97 1.03
CA GLY A 146 -10.24 6.53 1.82
C GLY A 146 -11.22 5.70 0.99
N ASP A 147 -11.56 4.50 1.45
CA ASP A 147 -12.44 3.56 0.72
C ASP A 147 -11.94 3.14 -0.68
N ALA A 148 -10.65 3.35 -0.97
CA ALA A 148 -10.06 3.01 -2.25
C ALA A 148 -9.85 1.50 -2.40
N THR A 149 -9.98 1.02 -3.63
CA THR A 149 -9.45 -0.28 -4.07
C THR A 149 -8.12 -0.09 -4.80
N LEU A 150 -7.30 -1.16 -4.88
CA LEU A 150 -6.08 -1.12 -5.69
C LEU A 150 -6.40 -0.83 -7.17
N ALA A 151 -7.49 -1.37 -7.69
CA ALA A 151 -7.91 -1.17 -9.08
C ALA A 151 -8.33 0.28 -9.41
N GLU A 152 -8.71 1.09 -8.41
CA GLU A 152 -8.97 2.53 -8.61
C GLU A 152 -7.68 3.37 -8.56
N ILE A 153 -6.59 2.78 -8.07
CA ILE A 153 -5.26 3.37 -8.05
C ILE A 153 -4.52 3.01 -9.35
N GLU A 154 -4.63 1.78 -9.84
CA GLU A 154 -4.08 1.33 -11.13
C GLU A 154 -4.66 2.08 -12.35
#